data_AF-A0A154V2V4-F1
#
_entry.id   AF-A0A154V2V4-F1
#
_cell.length_a   1.000
_cell.length_b   1.000
_cell.length_c   1.000
_cell.angle_alpha   90.00
_cell.angle_beta   90.00
_cell.angle_gamma   90.00
#
_symmetry.space_group_name_H-M   'P 1'
#
loop_
_entity.id
_entity.type
_entity.pdbx_description
1 polymer ?
#
loop_
_entity_poly.entity_id
_entity_poly.type
_entity_poly.pdbx_seq_one_letter_code
_entity_poly.pdbx_strand_id
1 'polypeptide(L)'
;MRQDAVGGGAHEQPAALGGSPSGPAGGTPGQLRAEALGRAHALRALAEEVERTSRDIAVCRDDPSWSGMAHDAFVVSLDRLAGEVRLAAGLLHDAHPAPGSAPGCPVTPR
;
A
#
# COMPACT_ATOMS: atom_id res chain seq x y z
N MET A 1 22.96 -7.78 62.50
CA MET A 1 24.25 -7.62 61.79
C MET A 1 24.45 -8.81 60.87
N ARG A 2 24.45 -8.59 59.55
CA ARG A 2 24.97 -9.48 58.51
C ARG A 2 25.89 -8.63 57.64
N GLN A 3 27.12 -9.07 57.44
CA GLN A 3 28.09 -8.54 56.49
C GLN A 3 28.12 -9.47 55.27
N ASP A 4 28.62 -8.96 54.14
CA ASP A 4 29.20 -9.60 52.95
C ASP A 4 28.65 -8.89 51.70
N ALA A 5 29.38 -8.57 50.64
CA ALA A 5 30.80 -8.44 50.35
C ALA A 5 30.88 -7.66 49.02
N VAL A 6 32.03 -7.07 48.76
CA VAL A 6 32.37 -6.23 47.60
C VAL A 6 32.25 -7.00 46.27
N GLY A 7 32.00 -6.29 45.15
CA GLY A 7 32.16 -6.88 43.82
C GLY A 7 31.71 -5.97 42.69
N GLY A 8 32.59 -5.05 42.26
CA GLY A 8 32.46 -4.38 40.97
C GLY A 8 33.04 -5.23 39.84
N GLY A 9 32.39 -5.21 38.68
CA GLY A 9 32.87 -5.85 37.45
C GLY A 9 31.99 -5.49 36.26
N ALA A 10 32.59 -4.85 35.25
CA ALA A 10 31.98 -4.43 34.00
C ALA A 10 32.41 -5.34 32.84
N HIS A 11 31.44 -5.82 32.03
CA HIS A 11 31.48 -6.36 30.64
C HIS A 11 30.27 -7.32 30.55
N GLU A 12 29.35 -7.27 29.58
CA GLU A 12 29.53 -7.24 28.13
C GLU A 12 28.36 -6.53 27.40
N GLN A 13 28.71 -5.93 26.26
CA GLN A 13 27.85 -5.37 25.20
C GLN A 13 27.20 -6.51 24.33
N PRO A 14 26.32 -6.28 23.32
CA PRO A 14 26.24 -5.06 22.49
C PRO A 14 24.84 -4.53 22.14
N ALA A 15 24.89 -3.29 21.64
CA ALA A 15 23.85 -2.63 20.88
C ALA A 15 23.37 -3.47 19.70
N ALA A 16 22.05 -3.59 19.56
CA ALA A 16 21.41 -3.77 18.26
C ALA A 16 20.45 -2.60 18.07
N LEU A 17 20.97 -1.57 17.42
CA LEU A 17 20.19 -0.66 16.60
C LEU A 17 19.32 -1.52 15.69
N GLY A 18 18.05 -1.70 16.06
CA GLY A 18 17.02 -2.24 15.17
C GLY A 18 16.72 -1.19 14.12
N GLY A 19 17.68 -0.95 13.23
CA GLY A 19 17.44 -0.19 12.02
C GLY A 19 16.26 -0.81 11.33
N SER A 20 15.20 -0.02 11.14
CA SER A 20 14.28 -0.32 10.04
C SER A 20 15.15 -0.51 8.81
N PRO A 21 15.11 -1.65 8.11
CA PRO A 21 15.79 -1.79 6.84
C PRO A 21 15.04 -0.91 5.84
N SER A 22 15.31 0.39 5.87
CA SER A 22 15.00 1.35 4.81
C SER A 22 16.03 1.25 3.68
N GLY A 23 16.50 0.04 3.40
CA GLY A 23 17.01 -0.34 2.08
C GLY A 23 15.84 -0.85 1.24
N PRO A 24 15.99 -1.05 -0.09
CA PRO A 24 14.94 -1.69 -0.88
C PRO A 24 14.62 -3.01 -0.19
N ALA A 25 13.43 -3.12 0.41
CA ALA A 25 13.05 -4.29 1.17
C ALA A 25 13.05 -5.46 0.19
N GLY A 26 14.12 -6.24 0.21
CA GLY A 26 14.25 -7.48 -0.53
C GLY A 26 13.33 -8.50 0.12
N GLY A 27 12.02 -8.30 -0.03
CA GLY A 27 11.01 -9.25 0.40
C GLY A 27 11.21 -10.56 -0.34
N THR A 28 10.96 -11.68 0.33
CA THR A 28 10.91 -12.96 -0.36
C THR A 28 9.87 -12.90 -1.48
N PRO A 29 9.99 -13.68 -2.56
CA PRO A 29 8.97 -13.70 -3.62
C PRO A 29 7.55 -13.91 -3.10
N GLY A 30 7.40 -14.72 -2.04
CA GLY A 30 6.12 -14.93 -1.36
C GLY A 30 5.59 -13.68 -0.64
N GLN A 31 6.47 -12.92 0.03
CA GLN A 31 6.11 -11.66 0.69
C GLN A 31 5.72 -10.59 -0.33
N LEU A 32 6.49 -10.43 -1.42
CA LEU A 32 6.17 -9.48 -2.49
C LEU A 32 4.81 -9.81 -3.14
N ARG A 33 4.51 -11.10 -3.33
CA ARG A 33 3.21 -11.55 -3.82
C ARG A 33 2.08 -11.25 -2.84
N ALA A 34 2.27 -11.50 -1.55
CA ALA A 34 1.27 -11.20 -0.52
C ALA A 34 0.98 -9.70 -0.44
N GLU A 35 2.01 -8.85 -0.49
CA GLU A 35 1.85 -7.40 -0.52
C GLU A 35 1.12 -6.92 -1.77
N ALA A 36 1.43 -7.48 -2.95
CA ALA A 36 0.75 -7.12 -4.18
C ALA A 36 -0.74 -7.51 -4.15
N LEU A 37 -1.07 -8.69 -3.61
CA LEU A 37 -2.46 -9.09 -3.37
C LEU A 37 -3.16 -8.15 -2.37
N GLY A 38 -2.47 -7.73 -1.31
CA GLY A 38 -2.98 -6.75 -0.35
C GLY A 38 -3.27 -5.39 -1.00
N ARG A 39 -2.34 -4.88 -1.82
CA ARG A 39 -2.54 -3.64 -2.61
C ARG A 39 -3.70 -3.76 -3.59
N ALA A 40 -3.84 -4.90 -4.26
CA ALA A 40 -4.93 -5.14 -5.20
C ALA A 40 -6.29 -5.19 -4.48
N HIS A 41 -6.35 -5.82 -3.30
CA HIS A 41 -7.54 -5.84 -2.48
C HIS A 41 -7.93 -4.43 -2.00
N ALA A 42 -6.96 -3.64 -1.53
CA ALA A 42 -7.21 -2.27 -1.10
C ALA A 42 -7.74 -1.38 -2.24
N LEU A 43 -7.18 -1.50 -3.45
CA LEU A 43 -7.66 -0.76 -4.63
C LEU A 43 -9.08 -1.16 -5.03
N ARG A 44 -9.42 -2.46 -4.93
CA ARG A 44 -10.79 -2.93 -5.17
C ARG A 44 -11.77 -2.34 -4.15
N ALA A 45 -11.44 -2.43 -2.86
CA ALA A 45 -12.29 -1.88 -1.81
C ALA A 45 -12.50 -0.37 -1.99
N LEU A 46 -11.44 0.36 -2.34
CA LEU A 46 -11.54 1.79 -2.63
C LEU A 46 -12.44 2.08 -3.84
N ALA A 47 -12.33 1.30 -4.91
CA ALA A 47 -13.19 1.46 -6.09
C ALA A 47 -14.67 1.24 -5.74
N GLU A 48 -14.97 0.19 -4.96
CA GLU A 48 -16.34 -0.11 -4.51
C GLU A 48 -16.92 1.01 -3.64
N GLU A 49 -16.11 1.62 -2.77
CA GLU A 49 -16.53 2.77 -1.96
C GLU A 49 -16.76 4.02 -2.82
N VAL A 50 -15.88 4.32 -3.77
CA VAL A 50 -16.07 5.47 -4.68
C VAL A 50 -17.36 5.32 -5.50
N GLU A 51 -17.64 4.12 -6.01
CA GLU A 51 -18.90 3.83 -6.72
C GLU A 51 -20.13 3.96 -5.81
N ARG A 52 -20.02 3.53 -4.55
CA ARG A 52 -21.10 3.70 -3.57
C ARG A 52 -21.36 5.18 -3.31
N THR A 53 -20.31 5.96 -3.02
CA THR A 53 -20.43 7.40 -2.81
C THR A 53 -21.01 8.11 -4.04
N SER A 54 -20.62 7.72 -5.24
CA SER A 54 -21.18 8.28 -6.48
C SER A 54 -22.70 8.07 -6.57
N ARG A 55 -23.19 6.87 -6.26
CA ARG A 55 -24.64 6.58 -6.22
C ARG A 55 -25.36 7.37 -5.13
N ASP A 56 -24.78 7.43 -3.93
CA ASP A 56 -25.37 8.14 -2.79
C ASP A 56 -25.44 9.65 -3.03
N ILE A 57 -24.53 10.21 -3.82
CA ILE A 57 -24.50 11.64 -4.15
C ILE A 57 -25.38 11.96 -5.36
N ALA A 58 -25.55 11.02 -6.29
CA ALA A 58 -26.44 11.19 -7.43
C ALA A 58 -27.90 11.40 -6.99
N VAL A 59 -28.33 10.77 -5.89
CA VAL A 59 -29.68 10.98 -5.32
C VAL A 59 -29.86 12.34 -4.64
N CYS A 60 -28.77 13.01 -4.26
CA CYS A 60 -28.80 14.33 -3.60
C CYS A 60 -28.69 15.50 -4.59
N ARG A 61 -28.81 15.26 -5.90
CA ARG A 61 -28.64 16.32 -6.93
C ARG A 61 -29.59 17.50 -6.73
N ASP A 62 -30.83 17.21 -6.35
CA ASP A 62 -31.88 18.22 -6.17
C ASP A 62 -31.99 18.68 -4.70
N ASP A 63 -31.03 18.32 -3.84
CA ASP A 63 -31.02 18.73 -2.44
C ASP A 63 -30.73 20.24 -2.32
N PRO A 64 -31.66 21.04 -1.76
CA PRO A 64 -31.50 22.49 -1.65
C PRO A 64 -30.41 22.92 -0.66
N SER A 65 -29.90 22.00 0.18
CA SER A 65 -28.80 22.27 1.10
C SER A 65 -27.45 22.39 0.40
N TRP A 66 -27.35 21.96 -0.87
CA TRP A 66 -26.14 22.04 -1.67
C TRP A 66 -26.34 22.95 -2.88
N SER A 67 -25.35 23.78 -3.19
CA SER A 67 -25.40 24.52 -4.45
C SER A 67 -25.12 23.57 -5.61
N GLY A 68 -25.82 23.72 -6.74
CA GLY A 68 -25.59 22.87 -7.92
C GLY A 68 -24.13 22.87 -8.37
N MET A 69 -23.44 24.01 -8.25
CA MET A 69 -22.01 24.11 -8.56
C MET A 69 -21.13 23.28 -7.61
N ALA A 70 -21.47 23.21 -6.31
CA ALA A 70 -20.73 22.40 -5.36
C ALA A 70 -20.97 20.90 -5.60
N HIS A 71 -22.20 20.52 -5.94
CA HIS A 71 -22.54 19.15 -6.37
C HIS A 71 -21.73 18.76 -7.62
N ASP A 72 -21.77 19.58 -8.67
CA ASP A 72 -21.05 19.32 -9.92
C ASP A 72 -19.53 19.19 -9.69
N ALA A 73 -18.94 20.08 -8.90
CA ALA A 73 -17.52 20.05 -8.58
C ALA A 73 -17.12 18.77 -7.81
N PHE A 74 -17.99 18.31 -6.90
CA PHE A 74 -17.77 17.08 -6.16
C PHE A 74 -17.89 15.84 -7.05
N VAL A 75 -18.90 15.78 -7.92
CA VAL A 75 -19.08 14.70 -8.90
C VAL A 75 -17.86 14.59 -9.82
N VAL A 76 -17.36 15.72 -10.36
CA VAL A 76 -16.14 15.74 -11.18
C VAL A 76 -14.93 15.21 -10.40
N SER A 77 -14.82 15.57 -9.12
CA SER A 77 -13.73 15.09 -8.25
C SER A 77 -13.81 13.59 -7.99
N LEU A 78 -15.01 13.04 -7.76
CA LEU A 78 -15.24 11.60 -7.62
C LEU A 78 -14.90 10.82 -8.89
N ASP A 79 -15.33 11.33 -10.06
CA ASP A 79 -15.04 10.68 -11.35
C ASP A 79 -13.54 10.62 -11.63
N ARG A 80 -12.82 11.71 -11.32
CA ARG A 80 -11.36 11.73 -11.41
C ARG A 80 -10.73 10.70 -10.49
N LEU A 81 -11.15 10.63 -9.23
CA LEU A 81 -10.65 9.65 -8.27
C LEU A 81 -10.91 8.22 -8.75
N ALA A 82 -12.12 7.93 -9.24
CA ALA A 82 -12.46 6.63 -9.82
C ALA A 82 -11.53 6.25 -10.98
N GLY A 83 -11.20 7.22 -11.85
CA GLY A 83 -10.22 7.06 -12.92
C GLY A 83 -8.83 6.70 -12.42
N GLU A 84 -8.32 7.43 -11.42
CA GLU A 84 -7.01 7.21 -10.83
C GLU A 84 -6.91 5.83 -10.14
N VAL A 85 -7.96 5.40 -9.43
CA VAL A 85 -8.02 4.08 -8.78
C VAL A 85 -8.00 2.95 -9.81
N ARG A 86 -8.78 3.06 -10.90
CA ARG A 86 -8.76 2.08 -12.00
C ARG A 86 -7.40 2.00 -12.67
N LEU A 87 -6.76 3.14 -12.91
CA LEU A 87 -5.41 3.19 -13.48
C LEU A 87 -4.40 2.48 -12.57
N ALA A 88 -4.41 2.78 -11.27
CA ALA A 88 -3.53 2.15 -10.30
C ALA A 88 -3.74 0.62 -10.24
N ALA A 89 -5.00 0.16 -10.31
CA ALA A 89 -5.33 -1.26 -10.34
C ALA A 89 -4.79 -1.94 -11.61
N GLY A 90 -4.92 -1.29 -12.78
CA GLY A 90 -4.34 -1.77 -14.03
C GLY A 90 -2.82 -1.88 -13.97
N LEU A 91 -2.14 -0.83 -13.50
CA LEU A 91 -0.68 -0.82 -13.35
C LEU A 91 -0.19 -1.91 -12.40
N LEU A 92 -0.91 -2.16 -11.30
CA LEU A 92 -0.58 -3.24 -10.37
C LEU A 92 -0.78 -4.63 -11.00
N HIS A 93 -1.81 -4.77 -11.84
CA HIS A 93 -2.05 -5.99 -12.61
C HIS A 93 -0.93 -6.24 -13.64
N ASP A 94 -0.53 -5.21 -14.40
CA ASP A 94 0.53 -5.30 -15.41
C ASP A 94 1.91 -5.52 -14.80
N ALA A 95 2.15 -5.01 -13.58
CA ALA A 95 3.37 -5.25 -12.83
C ALA A 95 3.52 -6.71 -12.37
N HIS A 96 2.46 -7.52 -12.42
CA HIS A 96 2.58 -8.95 -12.16
C HIS A 96 3.10 -9.68 -13.42
N PRO A 97 4.29 -10.30 -13.36
CA PRO A 97 4.77 -11.08 -14.49
C PRO A 97 3.83 -12.25 -14.75
N ALA A 98 3.57 -12.51 -16.03
CA ALA A 98 2.76 -13.64 -16.45
C ALA A 98 3.30 -14.94 -15.81
N PRO A 99 2.42 -15.85 -15.34
CA PRO A 99 2.84 -17.14 -14.83
C PRO A 99 3.50 -17.92 -15.98
N GLY A 100 4.83 -17.88 -16.06
CA GLY A 100 5.60 -18.47 -17.15
C GLY A 100 6.87 -17.71 -17.56
N SER A 101 7.08 -16.47 -17.12
CA SER A 101 8.36 -15.79 -17.35
C SER A 101 9.45 -16.43 -16.48
N ALA A 102 10.21 -17.33 -17.07
CA ALA A 102 11.32 -18.01 -16.42
C ALA A 102 12.35 -17.00 -15.88
N PRO A 103 12.82 -17.12 -14.63
CA PRO A 103 13.96 -16.37 -14.13
C PRO A 103 15.22 -17.01 -14.70
N GLY A 104 15.64 -16.60 -15.90
CA GLY A 104 16.87 -17.13 -16.49
C GLY A 104 16.98 -16.95 -17.98
N CYS A 105 17.15 -15.72 -18.45
CA CYS A 105 17.90 -15.51 -19.69
C CYS A 105 19.32 -15.05 -19.29
N PRO A 106 20.34 -15.92 -19.31
CA PRO A 106 21.71 -15.44 -19.29
C PRO A 106 21.96 -14.69 -20.60
N VAL A 107 22.28 -13.40 -20.50
CA VAL A 107 22.82 -12.66 -21.64
C VAL A 107 24.19 -13.28 -21.94
N THR A 108 24.31 -13.98 -23.06
CA THR A 108 25.63 -14.37 -23.57
C THR A 108 26.26 -13.14 -24.24
N PRO A 109 27.41 -12.64 -23.76
CA PRO A 109 28.14 -11.61 -24.49
C PRO A 109 28.71 -12.22 -25.78
N ARG A 110 28.59 -11.49 -26.87
CA ARG A 110 29.28 -11.76 -28.12
C ARG A 110 30.26 -10.64 -28.42
#